data_AF-M1DUB9-F1
#
_entry.id   AF-M1DUB9-F1
#
_cell.length_a   1.000
_cell.length_b   1.000
_cell.length_c   1.000
_cell.angle_alpha   90.00
_cell.angle_beta   90.00
_cell.angle_gamma   90.00
#
_symmetry.space_group_name_H-M   'P 1'
#
loop_
_entity.id
_entity.type
_entity.pdbx_description
1 polymer ?
#
loop_
_entity_poly.entity_id
_entity_poly.type
_entity_poly.pdbx_seq_one_letter_code
_entity_poly.pdbx_strand_id
1 'polypeptide(L)'
;MENFPEKILAAVFVTALMPGPTLNVTEVYNESCSAVLPELDNRVTYDNGPTNPPTTLILGPKYLATNVYQLRCEQEMKGCDSPEEL
;
A
#
# COMPACT_ATOMS: atom_id res chain seq x y z
N MET A 1 -6.02 13.11 -11.60
CA MET A 1 -7.25 13.81 -11.18
C MET A 1 -8.25 13.71 -12.31
N GLU A 2 -9.53 13.60 -12.00
CA GLU A 2 -10.54 13.10 -12.93
C GLU A 2 -10.66 13.93 -14.21
N ASN A 3 -10.67 13.26 -15.37
CA ASN A 3 -10.77 13.92 -16.68
C ASN A 3 -12.22 14.27 -17.06
N PHE A 4 -13.21 13.64 -16.42
CA PHE A 4 -14.65 13.81 -16.69
C PHE A 4 -15.45 14.09 -15.42
N PRO A 5 -15.20 15.23 -14.73
CA PRO A 5 -15.86 15.55 -13.46
C PRO A 5 -17.39 15.62 -13.59
N GLU A 6 -17.93 15.94 -14.77
CA GLU A 6 -19.36 16.00 -15.03
C GLU A 6 -20.06 14.63 -15.08
N LYS A 7 -19.28 13.55 -15.23
CA LYS A 7 -19.78 12.17 -15.31
C LYS A 7 -19.70 11.43 -13.98
N ILE A 8 -19.08 12.03 -12.96
CA ILE A 8 -18.88 11.42 -11.64
C ILE A 8 -19.76 12.17 -10.64
N LEU A 9 -20.78 11.48 -10.11
CA LEU A 9 -21.66 12.02 -9.07
C LEU A 9 -20.88 12.23 -7.75
N ALA A 10 -20.04 11.27 -7.39
CA ALA A 10 -19.17 11.34 -6.22
C ALA A 10 -17.94 10.44 -6.43
N ALA A 11 -16.77 10.89 -5.94
CA ALA A 11 -15.55 10.10 -5.90
C ALA A 11 -15.20 9.78 -4.44
N VAL A 12 -14.92 8.52 -4.14
CA VAL A 12 -14.54 8.05 -2.81
C VAL A 12 -13.16 7.41 -2.89
N PHE A 13 -12.22 7.88 -2.06
CA PHE A 13 -10.85 7.39 -1.99
C PHE A 13 -10.67 6.67 -0.65
N VAL A 14 -10.55 5.34 -0.68
CA VAL A 14 -10.36 4.51 0.52
C VAL A 14 -8.87 4.24 0.70
N THR A 15 -8.28 4.81 1.74
CA THR A 15 -6.83 4.66 2.06
C THR A 15 -5.92 4.87 0.83
N ALA A 16 -6.32 5.78 -0.08
CA ALA A 16 -5.69 5.97 -1.37
C ALA A 16 -5.03 7.36 -1.45
N LEU A 17 -4.02 7.48 -2.32
CA LEU A 17 -3.35 8.75 -2.58
C LEU A 17 -4.30 9.72 -3.30
N MET A 18 -4.52 10.90 -2.70
CA MET A 18 -5.39 11.95 -3.24
C MET A 18 -4.62 13.26 -3.39
N PRO A 19 -3.82 13.41 -4.46
CA PRO A 19 -3.20 14.69 -4.77
C PRO A 19 -4.27 15.72 -5.13
N GLY A 20 -3.96 17.01 -4.93
CA GLY A 20 -4.91 18.10 -5.11
C GLY A 20 -4.25 19.37 -5.67
N PRO A 21 -5.01 20.46 -5.85
CA PRO A 21 -4.48 21.70 -6.44
C PRO A 21 -3.29 22.29 -5.68
N THR A 22 -3.24 22.07 -4.36
CA THR A 22 -2.17 22.54 -3.47
C THR A 22 -1.16 21.45 -3.10
N LEU A 23 -1.41 20.19 -3.46
CA LEU A 23 -0.62 19.03 -3.05
C LEU A 23 -0.21 18.23 -4.27
N ASN A 24 1.08 18.28 -4.60
CA ASN A 24 1.59 17.76 -5.87
C ASN A 24 1.60 16.22 -5.86
N VAL A 25 1.27 15.62 -7.01
CA VAL A 25 1.42 14.17 -7.26
C VAL A 25 2.79 13.67 -6.88
N THR A 26 3.85 14.40 -7.25
CA THR A 26 5.23 13.97 -7.01
C THR A 26 5.55 13.93 -5.52
N GLU A 27 5.05 14.90 -4.74
CA GLU A 27 5.26 14.96 -3.29
C GLU A 27 4.56 13.78 -2.60
N VAL A 28 3.29 13.55 -2.96
CA VAL A 28 2.50 12.44 -2.42
C VAL A 28 3.14 11.10 -2.76
N TYR A 29 3.62 10.93 -4.00
CA TYR A 29 4.26 9.70 -4.42
C TYR A 29 5.59 9.48 -3.71
N ASN A 30 6.44 10.51 -3.61
CA ASN A 30 7.71 10.43 -2.91
C ASN A 30 7.53 10.05 -1.45
N GLU A 31 6.55 10.65 -0.75
CA GLU A 31 6.32 10.35 0.66
C GLU A 31 5.68 8.97 0.86
N SER A 32 4.77 8.57 -0.03
CA SER A 32 4.22 7.21 0.02
C SER A 32 5.29 6.15 -0.23
N CYS A 33 6.21 6.40 -1.17
CA CYS A 33 7.29 5.47 -1.47
C CYS A 33 8.35 5.46 -0.37
N SER A 34 8.72 6.62 0.19
CA SER A 34 9.68 6.71 1.30
C SER A 34 9.19 5.95 2.54
N ALA A 35 7.88 5.93 2.77
CA ALA A 35 7.27 5.19 3.87
C ALA A 35 7.18 3.67 3.65
N VAL A 36 7.17 3.19 2.39
CA VAL A 36 6.98 1.76 2.08
C VAL A 36 8.30 1.07 1.73
N LEU A 37 9.15 1.71 0.93
CA LEU A 37 10.38 1.09 0.39
C LEU A 37 11.34 0.53 1.45
N PRO A 38 11.63 1.22 2.57
CA PRO A 38 12.59 0.73 3.56
C PRO A 38 11.97 -0.27 4.56
N GLU A 39 10.66 -0.50 4.49
CA GLU A 39 9.95 -1.27 5.50
C GLU A 39 10.20 -2.78 5.38
N LEU A 40 10.55 -3.37 6.52
CA LEU A 40 10.63 -4.81 6.76
C LEU A 40 11.39 -5.57 5.65
N ASP A 41 10.68 -6.37 4.86
CA ASP A 41 11.23 -7.24 3.83
C ASP A 41 10.83 -6.79 2.41
N ASN A 42 10.44 -5.52 2.26
CA ASN A 42 10.25 -4.91 0.95
C ASN A 42 11.59 -4.81 0.22
N ARG A 43 11.56 -4.97 -1.10
CA ARG A 43 12.75 -4.90 -1.94
C ARG A 43 12.45 -4.27 -3.29
N VAL A 44 13.48 -3.76 -3.94
CA VAL A 44 13.40 -3.22 -5.29
C VAL A 44 14.25 -4.04 -6.26
N THR A 45 13.88 -4.01 -7.54
CA THR A 45 14.73 -4.54 -8.62
C THR A 45 15.22 -3.42 -9.53
N TYR A 46 16.33 -3.68 -10.20
CA TYR A 46 17.00 -2.75 -11.11
C TYR A 46 17.18 -3.41 -12.47
N ASP A 47 16.06 -3.64 -13.17
CA ASP A 47 16.08 -4.41 -14.42
C ASP A 47 16.83 -3.66 -15.54
N ASN A 48 16.90 -2.32 -15.42
CA ASN A 48 17.68 -1.46 -16.30
C ASN A 48 19.14 -1.29 -15.84
N GLY A 49 19.61 -2.04 -14.84
CA GLY A 49 20.96 -1.98 -14.30
C GLY A 49 21.10 -1.10 -13.04
N PRO A 50 22.15 -1.32 -12.23
CA PRO A 50 22.28 -0.77 -10.87
C PRO A 50 22.53 0.73 -10.80
N THR A 51 22.94 1.37 -11.90
CA THR A 51 23.15 2.82 -11.98
C THR A 51 21.88 3.57 -12.35
N ASN A 52 20.81 2.86 -12.73
CA ASN A 52 19.52 3.43 -13.05
C ASN A 52 18.59 3.39 -11.82
N PRO A 53 17.51 4.19 -11.80
CA PRO A 53 16.50 4.09 -10.75
C PRO A 53 15.89 2.68 -10.67
N PRO A 54 15.37 2.27 -9.49
CA PRO A 54 14.68 1.00 -9.35
C PRO A 54 13.47 0.92 -10.29
N THR A 55 13.27 -0.23 -10.90
CA THR A 55 12.21 -0.49 -11.88
C THR A 55 10.96 -1.06 -11.24
N THR A 56 11.11 -1.88 -10.20
CA THR A 56 9.99 -2.50 -9.50
C THR A 56 10.16 -2.44 -7.98
N LEU A 57 9.02 -2.43 -7.29
CA LEU A 57 8.89 -2.64 -5.85
C LEU A 57 8.18 -3.98 -5.63
N ILE A 58 8.77 -4.83 -4.81
CA ILE A 58 8.20 -6.09 -4.36
C ILE A 58 7.88 -5.95 -2.87
N LEU A 59 6.61 -6.08 -2.52
CA LEU A 59 6.15 -6.08 -1.13
C LEU A 59 6.47 -7.43 -0.48
N GLY A 60 7.19 -7.37 0.63
CA GLY A 60 7.62 -8.56 1.36
C GLY A 60 6.48 -9.16 2.19
N PRO A 61 6.47 -10.50 2.40
CA PRO A 61 5.45 -11.15 3.21
C PRO A 61 5.32 -10.62 4.64
N LYS A 62 6.43 -10.23 5.31
CA LYS A 62 6.36 -9.68 6.67
C LYS A 62 5.72 -8.31 6.67
N TYR A 63 6.06 -7.46 5.69
CA TYR A 63 5.41 -6.17 5.48
C TYR A 63 3.92 -6.32 5.24
N LEU A 64 3.53 -7.24 4.35
CA LEU A 64 2.12 -7.50 4.08
C LEU A 64 1.36 -7.96 5.33
N ALA A 65 1.93 -8.88 6.11
CA ALA A 65 1.31 -9.36 7.34
C ALA A 65 1.18 -8.27 8.41
N THR A 66 2.19 -7.41 8.55
CA THR A 66 2.29 -6.45 9.66
C THR A 66 1.62 -5.11 9.36
N ASN A 67 1.67 -4.64 8.12
CA ASN A 67 1.27 -3.27 7.77
C ASN A 67 0.01 -3.23 6.90
N VAL A 68 -0.27 -4.29 6.12
CA VAL A 68 -1.42 -4.32 5.19
C VAL A 68 -2.56 -5.20 5.71
N TYR A 69 -2.25 -6.39 6.21
CA TYR A 69 -3.22 -7.41 6.61
C TYR A 69 -3.23 -7.71 8.12
N GLN A 70 -2.71 -6.80 8.95
CA GLN A 70 -2.58 -6.99 10.40
C GLN A 70 -3.88 -7.47 11.07
N LEU A 71 -5.01 -6.89 10.69
CA LEU A 71 -6.33 -7.21 11.26
C LEU A 71 -6.86 -8.57 10.80
N ARG A 72 -6.46 -9.06 9.62
CA ARG A 72 -6.84 -10.41 9.17
C ARG A 72 -6.13 -11.47 10.01
N CYS A 73 -4.86 -11.26 10.34
CA CYS A 73 -4.13 -12.19 11.19
C CYS A 73 -4.77 -12.31 12.58
N GLU A 74 -5.20 -11.20 13.18
CA GLU A 74 -5.93 -11.19 14.46
C GLU A 74 -7.30 -11.87 14.39
N GLN A 75 -8.05 -11.70 13.30
CA GLN A 75 -9.37 -12.31 13.14
C GLN A 75 -9.29 -13.82 12.94
N GLU A 76 -8.30 -14.32 12.19
CA GLU A 76 -8.07 -15.76 12.02
C GLU A 76 -7.56 -16.40 13.33
N MET A 77 -6.72 -15.70 14.10
CA MET A 77 -6.29 -16.17 15.43
C MET A 77 -7.42 -16.21 16.47
N LYS A 78 -8.43 -15.33 16.36
CA LYS A 78 -9.63 -15.38 17.22
C LYS A 78 -10.61 -16.50 16.84
N GLY A 79 -10.41 -17.17 15.71
CA GLY A 79 -11.20 -18.33 15.28
C GLY A 79 -10.68 -19.68 15.81
N CYS A 80 -9.48 -19.73 16.38
CA CYS A 80 -8.89 -20.97 16.93
C CYS A 80 -9.11 -21.15 18.44
N ASP A 81 -9.78 -20.20 19.11
CA ASP A 81 -10.01 -20.25 20.58
C ASP A 81 -11.48 -20.51 20.95
N SER A 82 -12.34 -20.89 20.00
CA SER A 82 -13.63 -21.48 20.36
C SER A 82 -13.41 -22.94 20.76
N PRO A 83 -13.66 -23.34 22.03
CA PRO A 83 -13.74 -24.76 22.35
C PRO A 83 -14.85 -25.37 21.49
N GLU A 84 -14.53 -26.46 20.78
CA GLU A 84 -15.53 -27.38 20.27
C GLU A 84 -16.40 -27.81 21.46
N GLU A 85 -17.59 -27.21 21.59
CA GLU A 85 -18.61 -27.70 22.52
C GLU A 85 -19.09 -29.06 22.04
N LEU A 86 -18.87 -30.07 22.88
CA LEU A 86 -19.47 -31.40 22.82
C LEU A 86 -20.81 -31.41 23.57
#